data_AF-A0A382SZQ9-F1
#
_entry.id   AF-A0A382SZQ9-F1
#
_cell.length_a   1.000
_cell.length_b   1.000
_cell.length_c   1.000
_cell.angle_alpha   90.00
_cell.angle_beta   90.00
_cell.angle_gamma   90.00
#
_symmetry.space_group_name_H-M   'P 1'
#
loop_
_entity.id
_entity.type
_entity.pdbx_description
1 polymer ?
#
loop_
_entity_poly.entity_id
_entity_poly.type
_entity_poly.pdbx_seq_one_letter_code
_entity_poly.pdbx_strand_id
1 'polypeptide(L)'
;EAIRLINNSPDSRRIIVSSWNVGELSNMALQPCHALFQFYVVNNRLSCQLYQRSADIFLGVPFNIASYALLTHMVAQQCSLDVGDFVWSGGDCHIYSNHFSQVDEQLSRTPKTLPELVIKRKADSIFDYAFDDFEFSNYIHDAPIPAPVAI
;
A
#
# COMPACT_ATOMS: atom_id res chain seq x y z
N GLU A 1 11.83 -6.81 -12.45
CA GLU A 1 12.51 -5.59 -12.95
C GLU A 1 12.76 -4.54 -11.88
N ALA A 2 11.74 -4.04 -11.17
CA ALA A 2 11.94 -3.02 -10.12
C ALA A 2 13.02 -3.38 -9.08
N ILE A 3 12.94 -4.57 -8.46
CA ILE A 3 13.98 -5.07 -7.53
C ILE A 3 15.37 -5.13 -8.17
N ARG A 4 15.45 -5.54 -9.45
CA ARG A 4 16.72 -5.57 -10.19
C ARG A 4 17.31 -4.16 -10.33
N LEU A 5 16.47 -3.16 -10.63
CA LEU A 5 16.90 -1.76 -10.70
C LEU A 5 17.31 -1.23 -9.33
N ILE A 6 16.55 -1.55 -8.27
CA ILE A 6 16.91 -1.16 -6.90
C ILE A 6 18.30 -1.67 -6.53
N ASN A 7 18.61 -2.93 -6.83
CA ASN A 7 19.90 -3.53 -6.46
C ASN A 7 21.07 -3.04 -7.32
N ASN A 8 20.86 -2.71 -8.60
CA ASN A 8 21.94 -2.41 -9.55
C ASN A 8 22.06 -0.94 -9.94
N SER A 9 21.02 -0.14 -9.72
CA SER A 9 20.94 1.28 -10.08
C SER A 9 19.96 2.00 -9.12
N PRO A 10 20.22 2.01 -7.80
CA PRO A 10 19.27 2.48 -6.77
C PRO A 10 18.89 3.95 -6.92
N ASP A 11 19.75 4.77 -7.50
CA ASP A 11 19.53 6.20 -7.79
C ASP A 11 18.68 6.44 -9.04
N SER A 12 18.28 5.37 -9.75
CA SER A 12 17.41 5.44 -10.92
C SER A 12 16.10 6.14 -10.57
N ARG A 13 15.77 7.18 -11.34
CA ARG A 13 14.49 7.90 -11.26
C ARG A 13 13.37 7.21 -12.03
N ARG A 14 13.56 5.94 -12.40
CA ARG A 14 12.69 5.17 -13.31
C ARG A 14 12.25 3.83 -12.71
N ILE A 15 12.36 3.65 -11.41
CA ILE A 15 11.91 2.44 -10.71
C ILE A 15 10.39 2.52 -10.53
N ILE A 16 9.67 2.38 -11.64
CA ILE A 16 8.23 2.59 -11.74
C ILE A 16 7.55 1.26 -12.08
N VAL A 17 6.42 1.00 -11.45
CA VAL A 17 5.51 -0.10 -11.78
C VAL A 17 4.15 0.51 -12.12
N SER A 18 3.67 0.23 -13.33
CA SER A 18 2.36 0.69 -13.81
C SER A 18 1.43 -0.50 -13.98
N SER A 19 0.23 -0.39 -13.42
CA SER A 19 -0.87 -1.31 -13.69
C SER A 19 -1.75 -0.81 -14.85
N TRP A 20 -1.58 0.45 -15.27
CA TRP A 20 -2.39 1.10 -16.30
C TRP A 20 -1.93 0.77 -17.71
N ASN A 21 -2.45 -0.32 -18.28
CA ASN A 21 -2.20 -0.70 -19.66
C ASN A 21 -3.34 -0.23 -20.57
N VAL A 22 -3.12 0.88 -21.31
CA VAL A 22 -4.12 1.50 -22.21
C VAL A 22 -4.70 0.52 -23.23
N GLY A 23 -3.86 -0.37 -23.79
CA GLY A 23 -4.29 -1.34 -24.80
C GLY A 23 -5.19 -2.46 -24.28
N GLU A 24 -5.21 -2.67 -22.95
CA GLU A 24 -5.92 -3.77 -22.30
C GLU A 24 -7.07 -3.28 -21.41
N LEU A 25 -7.31 -1.96 -21.30
CA LEU A 25 -8.31 -1.41 -20.37
C LEU A 25 -9.72 -1.97 -20.60
N SER A 26 -10.10 -2.26 -21.85
CA SER A 26 -11.40 -2.84 -22.18
C SER A 26 -11.54 -4.31 -21.81
N ASN A 27 -10.42 -5.00 -21.59
CA ASN A 27 -10.38 -6.43 -21.26
C ASN A 27 -10.36 -6.69 -19.75
N MET A 28 -10.18 -5.64 -18.94
CA MET A 28 -10.12 -5.75 -17.47
C MET A 28 -11.52 -5.73 -16.87
N ALA A 29 -11.79 -6.65 -15.92
CA ALA A 29 -13.06 -6.67 -15.19
C ALA A 29 -13.34 -5.36 -14.44
N LEU A 30 -12.28 -4.74 -13.91
CA LEU A 30 -12.28 -3.38 -13.38
C LEU A 30 -10.92 -2.74 -13.66
N GLN A 31 -10.92 -1.51 -14.14
CA GLN A 31 -9.68 -0.77 -14.39
C GLN A 31 -8.94 -0.51 -13.07
N PRO A 32 -7.60 -0.58 -13.01
CA PRO A 32 -6.86 -0.48 -11.76
C PRO A 32 -7.08 0.85 -11.04
N CYS A 33 -7.41 0.79 -9.75
CA CYS A 33 -7.46 2.00 -8.92
C CYS A 33 -6.04 2.50 -8.60
N HIS A 34 -5.11 1.58 -8.28
CA HIS A 34 -3.70 1.84 -8.00
C HIS A 34 -2.92 1.89 -9.31
N ALA A 35 -3.03 3.00 -10.02
CA ALA A 35 -2.59 3.08 -11.41
C ALA A 35 -1.06 2.95 -11.57
N LEU A 36 -0.29 3.53 -10.64
CA LEU A 36 1.17 3.58 -10.73
C LEU A 36 1.81 3.77 -9.37
N PHE A 37 2.94 3.12 -9.12
CA PHE A 37 3.81 3.42 -7.98
C PHE A 37 5.28 3.48 -8.39
N GLN A 38 6.05 4.27 -7.63
CA GLN A 38 7.47 4.48 -7.85
C GLN A 38 8.25 4.22 -6.56
N PHE A 39 9.35 3.49 -6.67
CA PHE A 39 10.32 3.36 -5.59
C PHE A 39 11.42 4.40 -5.70
N TYR A 40 11.95 4.80 -4.56
CA TYR A 40 13.07 5.73 -4.46
C TYR A 40 14.01 5.27 -3.36
N VAL A 41 15.32 5.27 -3.63
CA VAL A 41 16.35 4.90 -2.64
C VAL A 41 17.24 6.09 -2.34
N VAL A 42 17.36 6.43 -1.06
CA VAL A 42 18.28 7.46 -0.56
C VAL A 42 18.75 7.07 0.84
N ASN A 43 20.02 7.32 1.17
CA ASN A 43 20.57 7.02 2.51
C ASN A 43 20.27 5.58 2.98
N ASN A 44 20.44 4.59 2.09
CA ASN A 44 20.14 3.18 2.34
C ASN A 44 18.68 2.87 2.72
N ARG A 45 17.75 3.80 2.46
CA ARG A 45 16.31 3.68 2.74
C ARG A 45 15.50 3.63 1.47
N LEU A 46 14.56 2.68 1.38
CA LEU A 46 13.63 2.54 0.27
C LEU A 46 12.28 3.16 0.62
N SER A 47 11.88 4.18 -0.14
CA SER A 47 10.57 4.82 -0.07
C SER A 47 9.70 4.41 -1.26
N CYS A 48 8.38 4.51 -1.11
CA CYS A 48 7.40 4.21 -2.16
C CYS A 48 6.38 5.34 -2.28
N GLN A 49 6.18 5.84 -3.50
CA GLN A 49 5.07 6.74 -3.83
C GLN A 49 4.01 5.97 -4.62
N LEU A 50 2.74 6.08 -4.22
CA LEU A 50 1.60 5.48 -4.91
C LEU A 50 0.69 6.58 -5.47
N TYR A 51 0.35 6.49 -6.75
CA TYR A 51 -0.76 7.22 -7.36
C TYR A 51 -1.98 6.31 -7.51
N GLN A 52 -3.10 6.75 -6.94
CA GLN A 52 -4.39 6.06 -6.97
C GLN A 52 -5.43 6.94 -7.65
N ARG A 53 -5.94 6.54 -8.83
CA ARG A 53 -6.86 7.37 -9.63
C ARG A 53 -8.24 7.56 -8.99
N SER A 54 -8.68 6.60 -8.19
CA SER A 54 -10.03 6.50 -7.61
C SER A 54 -9.89 5.87 -6.22
N ALA A 55 -10.34 6.60 -5.22
CA ALA A 55 -10.05 6.33 -3.82
C ALA A 55 -11.31 6.45 -2.98
N ASP A 56 -11.94 5.29 -2.74
CA ASP A 56 -12.92 5.14 -1.66
C ASP A 56 -12.19 5.31 -0.33
N ILE A 57 -12.40 6.46 0.31
CA ILE A 57 -11.68 6.88 1.52
C ILE A 57 -12.05 6.00 2.72
N PHE A 58 -13.28 5.46 2.76
CA PHE A 58 -13.76 4.71 3.92
C PHE A 58 -13.34 3.24 3.85
N LEU A 59 -13.56 2.56 2.73
CA LEU A 59 -13.19 1.15 2.58
C LEU A 59 -11.83 0.97 1.93
N GLY A 60 -11.65 1.50 0.71
CA GLY A 60 -10.51 1.17 -0.14
C GLY A 60 -9.17 1.67 0.40
N VAL A 61 -9.09 2.96 0.72
CA VAL A 61 -7.83 3.63 1.08
C VAL A 61 -7.14 3.02 2.31
N PRO A 62 -7.84 2.67 3.42
CA PRO A 62 -7.21 1.98 4.54
C PRO A 62 -6.50 0.68 4.14
N PHE A 63 -7.13 -0.15 3.30
CA PHE A 63 -6.48 -1.36 2.77
C PHE A 63 -5.30 -1.02 1.86
N ASN A 64 -5.41 0.04 1.05
CA ASN A 64 -4.37 0.42 0.10
C ASN A 64 -3.12 0.95 0.80
N ILE A 65 -3.29 1.74 1.87
CA ILE A 65 -2.18 2.20 2.71
C ILE A 65 -1.46 1.00 3.32
N ALA A 66 -2.19 0.09 3.98
CA ALA A 66 -1.58 -1.08 4.59
C ALA A 66 -0.89 -1.99 3.56
N SER A 67 -1.52 -2.23 2.41
CA SER A 67 -0.99 -3.08 1.34
C SER A 67 0.32 -2.54 0.76
N TYR A 68 0.38 -1.24 0.46
CA TYR A 68 1.59 -0.66 -0.14
C TYR A 68 2.68 -0.36 0.89
N ALA A 69 2.32 -0.07 2.14
CA ALA A 69 3.29 -0.07 3.24
C ALA A 69 3.94 -1.45 3.38
N LEU A 70 3.14 -2.53 3.44
CA LEU A 70 3.67 -3.90 3.50
C LEU A 70 4.56 -4.23 2.30
N LEU A 71 4.13 -3.89 1.07
CA LEU A 71 4.95 -4.07 -0.12
C LEU A 71 6.28 -3.32 -0.03
N THR A 72 6.28 -2.08 0.48
CA THR A 72 7.49 -1.26 0.67
C THR A 72 8.44 -1.95 1.64
N HIS A 73 7.93 -2.45 2.77
CA HIS A 73 8.68 -3.21 3.75
C HIS A 73 9.27 -4.51 3.15
N MET A 74 8.48 -5.28 2.39
CA MET A 74 8.94 -6.50 1.72
C MET A 74 10.05 -6.21 0.71
N VAL A 75 9.89 -5.18 -0.13
CA VAL A 75 10.88 -4.79 -1.14
C VAL A 75 12.17 -4.29 -0.47
N ALA A 76 12.06 -3.49 0.59
CA ALA A 76 13.22 -3.02 1.36
C ALA A 76 14.00 -4.21 1.93
N GLN A 77 13.34 -5.16 2.58
CA GLN A 77 13.99 -6.35 3.13
C GLN A 77 14.66 -7.21 2.03
N GLN A 78 13.99 -7.40 0.89
CA GLN A 78 14.55 -8.13 -0.25
C GLN A 78 15.82 -7.48 -0.78
N CYS A 79 15.86 -6.14 -0.81
CA CYS A 79 17.00 -5.37 -1.29
C CYS A 79 18.04 -5.03 -0.20
N SER A 80 17.87 -5.55 1.02
CA SER A 80 18.74 -5.25 2.17
C SER A 80 18.84 -3.75 2.49
N LEU A 81 17.71 -3.04 2.35
CA LEU A 81 17.55 -1.62 2.64
C LEU A 81 16.69 -1.42 3.87
N ASP A 82 16.86 -0.27 4.53
CA ASP A 82 15.96 0.21 5.56
C ASP A 82 14.66 0.74 4.92
N VAL A 83 13.58 0.82 5.70
CA VAL A 83 12.30 1.35 5.21
C VAL A 83 12.28 2.87 5.30
N GLY A 84 11.98 3.51 4.17
CA GLY A 84 11.78 4.94 4.03
C GLY A 84 10.32 5.36 4.21
N ASP A 85 9.89 6.35 3.43
CA ASP A 85 8.54 6.90 3.50
C ASP A 85 7.60 6.17 2.55
N PHE A 86 6.34 6.03 2.96
CA PHE A 86 5.24 5.71 2.05
C PHE A 86 4.42 6.98 1.79
N VAL A 87 4.38 7.41 0.52
CA VAL A 87 3.68 8.62 0.08
C VAL A 87 2.50 8.21 -0.79
N TRP A 88 1.29 8.48 -0.32
CA TRP A 88 0.07 8.22 -1.07
C TRP A 88 -0.44 9.48 -1.77
N SER A 89 -0.88 9.35 -3.02
CA SER A 89 -1.46 10.43 -3.81
C SER A 89 -2.77 9.96 -4.46
N GLY A 90 -3.90 10.49 -3.98
CA GLY A 90 -5.22 10.22 -4.55
C GLY A 90 -5.57 11.18 -5.69
N GLY A 91 -6.24 10.66 -6.71
CA GLY A 91 -6.92 11.42 -7.76
C GLY A 91 -8.33 11.81 -7.30
N ASP A 92 -9.32 11.02 -7.67
CA ASP A 92 -10.68 11.17 -7.16
C ASP A 92 -10.80 10.52 -5.77
N CYS A 93 -10.78 11.34 -4.72
CA CYS A 93 -10.98 10.93 -3.33
C CYS A 93 -12.44 11.18 -2.94
N HIS A 94 -13.17 10.11 -2.60
CA HIS A 94 -14.59 10.19 -2.32
C HIS A 94 -15.02 9.29 -1.16
N ILE A 95 -16.22 9.60 -0.66
CA ILE A 95 -16.96 8.81 0.32
C ILE A 95 -18.31 8.49 -0.31
N TYR A 96 -18.70 7.21 -0.31
CA TYR A 96 -20.03 6.84 -0.77
C TYR A 96 -21.10 7.33 0.22
N SER A 97 -22.24 7.78 -0.29
CA SER A 97 -23.30 8.38 0.52
C SER A 97 -23.90 7.42 1.55
N ASN A 98 -23.84 6.11 1.30
CA ASN A 98 -24.26 5.06 2.24
C ASN A 98 -23.23 4.77 3.35
N HIS A 99 -22.10 5.50 3.39
CA HIS A 99 -21.04 5.36 4.41
C HIS A 99 -20.93 6.55 5.37
N PHE A 100 -21.76 7.60 5.23
CA PHE A 100 -21.63 8.80 6.05
C PHE A 100 -21.76 8.53 7.55
N SER A 101 -22.72 7.72 7.98
CA SER A 101 -22.86 7.34 9.39
C SER A 101 -21.63 6.61 9.94
N GLN A 102 -21.00 5.76 9.13
CA GLN A 102 -19.82 4.99 9.50
C GLN A 102 -18.58 5.89 9.57
N VAL A 103 -18.46 6.85 8.66
CA VAL A 103 -17.41 7.86 8.69
C VAL A 103 -17.55 8.74 9.94
N ASP A 104 -18.75 9.21 10.25
CA ASP A 104 -19.01 10.01 11.45
C ASP A 104 -18.64 9.24 12.73
N GLU A 105 -19.00 7.95 12.80
CA GLU A 105 -18.58 7.07 13.89
C GLU A 105 -17.04 6.96 13.96
N GLN A 106 -16.36 6.72 12.84
CA GLN A 106 -14.91 6.62 12.82
C GLN A 106 -14.22 7.92 13.27
N LEU A 107 -14.72 9.07 12.82
CA LEU A 107 -14.18 10.40 13.16
C LEU A 107 -14.41 10.77 14.63
N SER A 108 -15.38 10.16 15.31
CA SER A 108 -15.60 10.33 16.75
C SER A 108 -14.57 9.59 17.63
N ARG A 109 -13.80 8.65 17.06
CA ARG A 109 -12.82 7.84 17.79
C ARG A 109 -11.49 8.58 17.90
N THR A 110 -10.79 8.41 19.02
CA THR A 110 -9.42 8.92 19.17
C THR A 110 -8.42 7.90 18.61
N PRO A 111 -7.54 8.29 17.67
CA PRO A 111 -6.50 7.39 17.15
C PRO A 111 -5.64 6.82 18.27
N LYS A 112 -5.36 5.51 18.20
CA LYS A 112 -4.48 4.80 19.12
C LYS A 112 -3.05 4.75 18.57
N THR A 113 -2.13 4.29 19.40
CA THR A 113 -0.75 4.00 18.96
C THR A 113 -0.75 3.03 17.79
N LEU A 114 0.08 3.31 16.78
CA LEU A 114 0.24 2.44 15.61
C LEU A 114 0.85 1.08 15.99
N PRO A 115 0.49 0.00 15.29
CA PRO A 115 1.14 -1.29 15.46
C PRO A 115 2.59 -1.25 14.93
N GLU A 116 3.35 -2.29 15.27
CA GLU A 116 4.67 -2.54 14.68
C GLU A 116 4.61 -3.79 13.80
N LEU A 117 5.14 -3.68 12.58
CA LEU A 117 5.27 -4.81 11.66
C LEU A 117 6.59 -5.55 11.92
N VAL A 118 6.48 -6.84 12.24
CA VAL A 118 7.60 -7.77 12.36
C VAL A 118 7.56 -8.73 11.18
N ILE A 119 8.65 -8.76 10.39
CA ILE A 119 8.83 -9.74 9.31
C ILE A 119 9.78 -10.82 9.82
N LYS A 120 9.24 -12.00 10.12
CA LYS A 120 9.92 -13.10 10.83
C LYS A 120 11.01 -13.77 9.99
N ARG A 121 10.86 -13.75 8.66
CA ARG A 121 11.74 -14.44 7.73
C ARG A 121 11.97 -13.57 6.50
N LYS A 122 13.23 -13.53 6.03
CA LYS A 122 13.54 -13.09 4.67
C LYS A 122 13.41 -14.27 3.73
N ALA A 123 12.38 -14.26 2.89
CA ALA A 123 12.20 -15.28 1.86
C ALA A 123 13.24 -15.14 0.72
N ASP A 124 13.49 -16.21 -0.04
CA ASP A 124 14.47 -16.21 -1.13
C ASP A 124 14.05 -15.29 -2.29
N SER A 125 12.75 -15.18 -2.53
CA SER A 125 12.12 -14.26 -3.47
C SER A 125 10.99 -13.48 -2.81
N ILE A 126 10.65 -12.31 -3.37
CA ILE A 126 9.46 -11.55 -2.97
C ILE A 126 8.15 -12.34 -3.15
N PHE A 127 8.15 -13.37 -3.99
CA PHE A 127 6.99 -14.23 -4.23
C PHE A 127 6.88 -15.41 -3.26
N ASP A 128 7.92 -15.66 -2.46
CA ASP A 128 8.00 -16.83 -1.57
C ASP A 128 7.63 -16.49 -0.11
N TYR A 129 7.14 -15.27 0.14
CA TYR A 129 6.58 -14.91 1.44
C TYR A 129 5.24 -15.60 1.66
N ALA A 130 5.04 -16.10 2.87
CA ALA A 130 3.81 -16.69 3.35
C ALA A 130 3.16 -15.78 4.40
N PHE A 131 1.87 -16.00 4.67
CA PHE A 131 1.13 -15.25 5.69
C PHE A 131 1.83 -15.26 7.05
N ASP A 132 2.34 -16.43 7.47
CA ASP A 132 2.99 -16.62 8.77
C ASP A 132 4.34 -15.91 8.90
N ASP A 133 4.90 -15.35 7.81
CA ASP A 133 6.13 -14.56 7.86
C ASP A 133 5.89 -13.14 8.42
N PHE A 134 4.64 -12.73 8.60
CA PHE A 134 4.27 -11.39 9.04
C PHE A 134 3.54 -11.42 10.37
N GLU A 135 3.90 -10.50 11.25
CA GLU A 135 3.21 -10.27 12.52
C GLU A 135 3.04 -8.78 12.75
N PHE A 136 1.85 -8.38 13.20
CA PHE A 136 1.57 -7.01 13.62
C PHE A 136 1.47 -7.02 15.15
N SER A 137 2.55 -6.62 15.82
CA SER A 137 2.58 -6.54 17.27
C SER A 137 1.92 -5.24 17.74
N ASN A 138 1.36 -5.27 18.96
CA ASN A 138 0.75 -4.10 19.59
C ASN A 138 -0.38 -3.43 18.77
N TYR A 139 -1.10 -4.21 17.94
CA TYR A 139 -2.23 -3.67 17.18
C TYR A 139 -3.46 -3.47 18.09
N ILE A 140 -3.58 -2.26 18.63
CA ILE A 140 -4.73 -1.85 19.43
C ILE A 140 -5.70 -1.10 18.53
N HIS A 141 -6.89 -1.64 18.35
CA HIS A 141 -7.92 -1.07 17.48
C HIS A 141 -9.27 -0.95 18.19
N ASP A 142 -10.19 -0.17 17.61
CA ASP A 142 -11.59 -0.14 18.05
C ASP A 142 -12.39 -1.27 17.39
N ALA A 143 -13.64 -1.45 17.81
CA ALA A 143 -14.53 -2.42 17.17
C ALA A 143 -14.67 -2.14 15.65
N PRO A 144 -14.73 -3.18 14.80
CA PRO A 144 -14.94 -3.00 13.37
C PRO A 144 -16.22 -2.21 13.06
N ILE A 145 -16.17 -1.34 12.05
CA ILE A 145 -17.33 -0.62 11.54
C ILE A 145 -17.78 -1.30 10.23
N PRO A 146 -18.90 -2.03 10.22
CA PRO A 146 -19.38 -2.69 9.01
C PRO A 146 -19.96 -1.68 8.01
N ALA A 147 -19.58 -1.78 6.74
CA ALA A 147 -20.22 -1.05 5.66
C ALA A 147 -20.32 -1.89 4.37
N PRO A 148 -21.41 -1.77 3.62
CA PRO A 148 -21.58 -2.48 2.35
C PRO A 148 -20.69 -1.86 1.27
N VAL A 149 -20.05 -2.70 0.45
CA VAL A 149 -19.33 -2.24 -0.75
C VAL A 149 -20.35 -1.65 -1.74
N ALA A 150 -20.03 -0.50 -2.33
CA ALA A 150 -20.82 0.04 -3.43
C ALA A 150 -20.63 -0.84 -4.67
N ILE A 151 -21.74 -1.36 -5.22
CA ILE A 151 -21.77 -2.16 -6.45
C ILE A 151 -22.02 -1.23 -7.64
#